data_AF-A0AAU1GDN2-F1
#
_entry.id   AF-A0AAU1GDN2-F1
#
_cell.length_a   1.000
_cell.length_b   1.000
_cell.length_c   1.000
_cell.angle_alpha   90.00
_cell.angle_beta   90.00
_cell.angle_gamma   90.00
#
_symmetry.space_group_name_H-M   'P 1'
#
loop_
_entity.id
_entity.type
_entity.pdbx_description
1 polymer ?
#
loop_
_entity_poly.entity_id
_entity_poly.type
_entity_poly.pdbx_seq_one_letter_code
_entity_poly.pdbx_strand_id
1 'polypeptide(L)'
;MATAAGVVAAAGSAAAEGPAAGNPDNLPGAGGGGGSGYAAPTATAASLTSGDNRGNGRAAISWRYDTTLTLTTDGTDLLYGHSATLTAEVTSPAGGAPAGSVAFLDGDEPLGTLTLTDGRAVFHTPVLRPGSHSITARYEGAALYTPSSSPEPVAVTVGFSRPCLTGSQEGPLTVVAGESLCLGAGARQSGPVRIEPGGALAASGASFNGRFSAEGALALSLCGVRIDGAVTVRETVGPVILCEGGSVTGPVTLESNAGGTTLSGTTITGPLRCEGNRPAPELPGVIVQGPRFGQCR
;
A
#
# COMPACT_ATOMS: atom_id res chain seq x y z
N MET A 1 -41.77 5.68 -11.04
CA MET A 1 -41.87 6.98 -11.76
C MET A 1 -41.92 8.05 -10.68
N ALA A 2 -41.09 9.08 -10.60
CA ALA A 2 -40.15 9.64 -11.55
C ALA A 2 -38.94 10.24 -10.79
N THR A 3 -37.81 10.20 -11.49
CA THR A 3 -36.56 10.94 -11.26
C THR A 3 -36.82 12.45 -11.24
N ALA A 4 -36.11 13.19 -10.38
CA ALA A 4 -35.82 14.61 -10.61
C ALA A 4 -34.50 14.98 -9.91
N ALA A 5 -33.41 14.82 -10.65
CA ALA A 5 -32.16 15.52 -10.38
C ALA A 5 -32.35 16.98 -10.79
N GLY A 6 -32.40 17.89 -9.82
CA GLY A 6 -32.41 19.33 -10.04
C GLY A 6 -31.00 19.88 -9.87
N VAL A 7 -30.30 20.07 -10.99
CA VAL A 7 -29.10 20.91 -11.08
C VAL A 7 -29.53 22.35 -10.77
N VAL A 8 -29.00 22.96 -9.71
CA VAL A 8 -29.12 24.41 -9.52
C VAL A 8 -27.83 25.05 -10.00
N ALA A 9 -27.83 25.46 -11.26
CA ALA A 9 -26.88 26.42 -11.79
C ALA A 9 -27.30 27.81 -11.31
N ALA A 10 -26.45 28.51 -10.56
CA ALA A 10 -26.63 29.93 -10.29
C ALA A 10 -25.79 30.73 -11.29
N ALA A 11 -26.39 31.05 -12.43
CA ALA A 11 -26.01 32.20 -13.25
C ALA A 11 -26.90 33.37 -12.86
N GLY A 12 -26.32 34.54 -12.60
CA GLY A 12 -27.07 35.74 -12.25
C GLY A 12 -26.26 37.01 -12.46
N SER A 13 -26.36 37.56 -13.67
CA SER A 13 -25.90 38.90 -14.06
C SER A 13 -26.72 40.01 -13.38
N ALA A 14 -26.06 41.15 -13.16
CA ALA A 14 -26.54 42.36 -12.51
C ALA A 14 -27.79 43.01 -13.15
N ALA A 15 -28.68 43.56 -12.32
CA ALA A 15 -29.09 44.99 -12.29
C ALA A 15 -30.46 45.19 -11.60
N ALA A 16 -30.52 46.07 -10.59
CA ALA A 16 -31.51 47.15 -10.39
C ALA A 16 -31.68 47.50 -8.88
N GLU A 17 -31.60 48.80 -8.59
CA GLU A 17 -31.66 49.46 -7.28
C GLU A 17 -33.10 49.58 -6.70
N GLY A 18 -33.21 49.70 -5.36
CA GLY A 18 -34.37 50.28 -4.66
C GLY A 18 -34.59 49.76 -3.22
N PRO A 19 -35.05 50.57 -2.23
CA PRO A 19 -34.39 50.63 -0.93
C PRO A 19 -35.13 50.00 0.29
N ALA A 20 -34.30 49.56 1.24
CA ALA A 20 -34.41 49.57 2.71
C ALA A 20 -35.71 49.11 3.43
N ALA A 21 -35.61 47.97 4.14
CA ALA A 21 -36.04 47.80 5.54
C ALA A 21 -35.36 46.54 6.14
N GLY A 22 -34.85 46.64 7.36
CA GLY A 22 -33.82 45.74 7.90
C GLY A 22 -34.26 44.46 8.64
N ASN A 23 -33.27 43.87 9.35
CA ASN A 23 -33.28 42.74 10.30
C ASN A 23 -32.81 41.37 9.72
N PRO A 24 -32.28 40.42 10.51
CA PRO A 24 -31.02 40.40 11.25
C PRO A 24 -30.15 39.16 10.87
N ASP A 25 -29.80 38.99 9.61
CA ASP A 25 -28.86 37.93 9.19
C ASP A 25 -27.50 38.55 8.84
N ASN A 26 -26.76 38.92 9.87
CA ASN A 26 -25.39 39.40 9.72
C ASN A 26 -24.47 38.20 9.42
N LEU A 27 -24.38 37.83 8.14
CA LEU A 27 -23.16 37.24 7.57
C LEU A 27 -22.05 38.27 7.82
N PRO A 28 -21.07 38.01 8.70
CA PRO A 28 -20.04 39.00 8.98
C PRO A 28 -19.18 39.17 7.73
N GLY A 29 -19.21 40.38 7.14
CA GLY A 29 -18.16 40.87 6.26
C GLY A 29 -18.50 41.00 4.78
N ALA A 30 -19.47 41.85 4.42
CA ALA A 30 -19.47 42.52 3.12
C ALA A 30 -19.17 44.01 3.34
N GLY A 31 -17.88 44.34 3.47
CA GLY A 31 -17.45 45.72 3.63
C GLY A 31 -15.93 45.88 3.53
N GLY A 32 -15.47 46.56 2.48
CA GLY A 32 -14.16 47.21 2.42
C GLY A 32 -13.10 46.47 1.61
N GLY A 33 -12.48 47.19 0.68
CA GLY A 33 -11.45 46.70 -0.23
C GLY A 33 -10.24 46.11 0.50
N GLY A 34 -9.81 44.97 0.00
CA GLY A 34 -8.71 44.17 0.54
C GLY A 34 -8.98 42.74 0.13
N GLY A 35 -8.53 42.37 -1.08
CA GLY A 35 -8.74 41.04 -1.65
C GLY A 35 -8.11 39.97 -0.77
N SER A 36 -8.81 39.54 0.27
CA SER A 36 -8.51 38.31 0.98
C SER A 36 -9.11 37.21 0.10
N GLY A 37 -8.28 36.71 -0.81
CA GLY A 37 -8.64 35.65 -1.76
C GLY A 37 -8.87 34.35 -1.02
N TYR A 38 -10.00 34.22 -0.33
CA TYR A 38 -10.49 32.92 0.13
C TYR A 38 -11.25 32.30 -1.03
N ALA A 39 -10.87 31.09 -1.43
CA ALA A 39 -11.64 30.36 -2.43
C ALA A 39 -13.06 30.07 -1.93
N ALA A 40 -14.02 30.24 -2.82
CA ALA A 40 -15.42 29.95 -2.53
C ALA A 40 -15.57 28.44 -2.27
N PRO A 41 -16.15 28.03 -1.12
CA PRO A 41 -16.44 26.63 -0.88
C PRO A 41 -17.60 26.14 -1.75
N THR A 42 -17.66 24.84 -2.02
CA THR A 42 -18.73 24.21 -2.81
C THR A 42 -19.76 23.59 -1.87
N ALA A 43 -21.06 23.89 -2.08
CA ALA A 43 -22.14 23.29 -1.29
C ALA A 43 -22.16 21.78 -1.54
N THR A 44 -21.90 20.98 -0.52
CA THR A 44 -21.75 19.52 -0.70
C THR A 44 -23.03 18.75 -0.35
N ALA A 45 -23.84 19.28 0.58
CA ALA A 45 -25.14 18.72 0.92
C ALA A 45 -26.04 19.77 1.58
N ALA A 46 -27.34 19.69 1.28
CA ALA A 46 -28.39 20.41 1.99
C ALA A 46 -29.40 19.40 2.51
N SER A 47 -29.67 19.42 3.82
CA SER A 47 -30.70 18.56 4.42
C SER A 47 -31.66 19.39 5.27
N LEU A 48 -32.94 19.04 5.18
CA LEU A 48 -33.98 19.60 6.02
C LEU A 48 -34.15 18.66 7.21
N THR A 49 -33.93 19.16 8.42
CA THR A 49 -34.30 18.41 9.63
C THR A 49 -35.79 18.61 9.88
N SER A 50 -36.56 17.52 9.87
CA SER A 50 -38.00 17.57 10.16
C SER A 50 -38.21 17.89 11.65
N GLY A 51 -38.49 19.15 11.96
CA GLY A 51 -39.24 19.54 13.14
C GLY A 51 -40.71 19.70 12.77
N ASP A 52 -41.62 19.36 13.68
CA ASP A 52 -43.07 19.49 13.52
C ASP A 52 -43.46 20.76 12.74
N ASN A 53 -44.44 20.63 11.84
CA ASN A 53 -44.93 21.63 10.87
C ASN A 53 -45.47 22.96 11.49
N ARG A 54 -44.69 23.62 12.33
CA ARG A 54 -44.98 24.91 12.99
C ARG A 54 -43.89 25.95 12.73
N GLY A 55 -43.33 25.96 11.52
CA GLY A 55 -42.58 27.12 11.01
C GLY A 55 -41.15 27.31 11.55
N ASN A 56 -40.57 26.29 12.18
CA ASN A 56 -39.23 26.32 12.78
C ASN A 56 -38.27 25.30 12.14
N GLY A 57 -38.57 24.84 10.93
CA GLY A 57 -37.71 23.94 10.16
C GLY A 57 -36.30 24.52 9.99
N ARG A 58 -35.29 23.79 10.46
CA ARG A 58 -33.88 24.19 10.30
C ARG A 58 -33.30 23.48 9.07
N ALA A 59 -32.75 24.27 8.15
CA ALA A 59 -31.92 23.76 7.07
C ALA A 59 -30.47 23.70 7.55
N ALA A 60 -29.85 22.53 7.45
CA ALA A 60 -28.40 22.39 7.63
C ALA A 60 -27.76 22.41 6.24
N ILE A 61 -26.96 23.44 5.97
CA ILE A 61 -26.13 23.56 4.76
C ILE A 61 -24.69 23.30 5.17
N SER A 62 -24.05 22.32 4.53
CA SER A 62 -22.64 22.03 4.74
C SER A 62 -21.82 22.40 3.50
N TRP A 63 -20.69 23.05 3.77
CA TRP A 63 -19.74 23.52 2.76
C TRP A 63 -18.44 22.75 2.93
N ARG A 64 -17.86 22.30 1.82
CA ARG A 64 -16.51 21.73 1.81
C ARG A 64 -15.65 22.44 0.79
N TYR A 65 -14.36 22.48 1.07
CA TYR A 65 -13.34 23.00 0.18
C TYR A 65 -12.78 21.89 -0.68
N ASP A 66 -12.55 22.20 -1.95
CA ASP A 66 -11.85 21.29 -2.84
C ASP A 66 -10.39 21.11 -2.41
N THR A 67 -9.86 19.92 -2.71
CA THR A 67 -8.49 19.58 -2.42
C THR A 67 -7.76 19.15 -3.68
N THR A 68 -6.46 19.41 -3.73
CA THR A 68 -5.56 18.91 -4.77
C THR A 68 -4.51 18.05 -4.10
N LEU A 69 -4.38 16.80 -4.57
CA LEU A 69 -3.42 15.84 -4.09
C LEU A 69 -2.29 15.68 -5.13
N THR A 70 -1.06 15.94 -4.70
CA THR A 70 0.15 15.64 -5.47
C THR A 70 0.86 14.45 -4.84
N LEU A 71 1.39 13.56 -5.69
CA LEU A 71 2.14 12.38 -5.27
C LEU A 71 3.53 12.42 -5.90
N THR A 72 4.55 12.25 -5.08
CA THR A 72 5.96 12.23 -5.50
C THR A 72 6.67 11.02 -4.91
N THR A 73 7.78 10.60 -5.51
CA THR A 73 8.62 9.48 -5.07
C THR A 73 10.09 9.86 -5.06
N ASP A 74 10.88 9.22 -4.20
CA ASP A 74 12.35 9.33 -4.18
C ASP A 74 13.04 8.40 -5.20
N GLY A 75 12.33 7.41 -5.73
CA GLY A 75 12.84 6.49 -6.74
C GLY A 75 11.74 5.76 -7.50
N THR A 76 11.98 5.51 -8.79
CA THR A 76 11.07 4.77 -9.68
C THR A 76 11.65 3.43 -10.12
N ASP A 77 12.98 3.27 -10.12
CA ASP A 77 13.65 2.01 -10.45
C ASP A 77 14.21 1.39 -9.17
N LEU A 78 13.55 0.35 -8.69
CA LEU A 78 13.90 -0.35 -7.45
C LEU A 78 14.46 -1.74 -7.73
N LEU A 79 15.32 -2.20 -6.84
CA LEU A 79 15.71 -3.60 -6.78
C LEU A 79 14.75 -4.35 -5.86
N TYR A 80 14.44 -5.60 -6.19
CA TYR A 80 13.62 -6.45 -5.33
C TYR A 80 14.17 -6.49 -3.89
N GLY A 81 13.28 -6.32 -2.91
CA GLY A 81 13.62 -6.19 -1.49
C GLY A 81 13.88 -4.76 -1.00
N HIS A 82 13.93 -3.76 -1.89
CA HIS A 82 14.08 -2.36 -1.51
C HIS A 82 12.72 -1.64 -1.51
N SER A 83 12.62 -0.56 -0.74
CA SER A 83 11.45 0.29 -0.62
C SER A 83 11.72 1.69 -1.20
N ALA A 84 10.70 2.30 -1.81
CA ALA A 84 10.70 3.73 -2.12
C ALA A 84 9.95 4.52 -1.04
N THR A 85 10.23 5.81 -0.94
CA THR A 85 9.48 6.76 -0.13
C THR A 85 8.56 7.57 -1.04
N LEU A 86 7.27 7.40 -0.83
CA LEU A 86 6.22 8.18 -1.47
C LEU A 86 5.81 9.34 -0.55
N THR A 87 5.71 10.53 -1.11
CA THR A 87 5.18 11.71 -0.44
C THR A 87 3.89 12.14 -1.12
N ALA A 88 2.79 12.04 -0.37
CA ALA A 88 1.50 12.62 -0.73
C ALA A 88 1.35 13.98 -0.05
N GLU A 89 1.03 15.02 -0.82
CA GLU A 89 0.76 16.36 -0.31
C GLU A 89 -0.64 16.79 -0.76
N VAL A 90 -1.48 17.13 0.21
CA VAL A 90 -2.86 17.57 0.00
C VAL A 90 -2.93 19.06 0.30
N THR A 91 -3.32 19.83 -0.69
CA THR A 91 -3.49 21.28 -0.57
C THR A 91 -4.95 21.67 -0.77
N SER A 92 -5.34 22.80 -0.21
CA SER A 92 -6.68 23.36 -0.39
C SER A 92 -6.58 24.89 -0.52
N PRO A 93 -7.42 25.51 -1.37
CA PRO A 93 -7.39 26.95 -1.55
C PRO A 93 -8.07 27.71 -0.39
N ALA A 94 -8.64 26.99 0.59
CA ALA A 94 -9.20 27.55 1.82
C ALA A 94 -8.16 28.15 2.78
N GLY A 95 -6.88 27.81 2.58
CA GLY A 95 -5.83 28.01 3.58
C GLY A 95 -5.87 26.93 4.67
N GLY A 96 -4.72 26.73 5.33
CA GLY A 96 -4.53 25.65 6.30
C GLY A 96 -4.26 24.29 5.67
N ALA A 97 -3.69 23.38 6.46
CA ALA A 97 -3.34 22.04 6.04
C ALA A 97 -4.54 21.09 6.18
N PRO A 98 -4.99 20.42 5.10
CA PRO A 98 -6.03 19.39 5.18
C PRO A 98 -5.64 18.27 6.17
N ALA A 99 -6.56 17.97 7.10
CA ALA A 99 -6.47 16.81 7.98
C ALA A 99 -7.14 15.60 7.34
N GLY A 100 -6.95 14.40 7.89
CA GLY A 100 -7.59 13.17 7.41
C GLY A 100 -6.56 12.13 7.02
N SER A 101 -6.90 11.26 6.06
CA SER A 101 -6.05 10.15 5.66
C SER A 101 -5.91 10.03 4.15
N VAL A 102 -4.76 9.52 3.72
CA VAL A 102 -4.44 9.17 2.35
C VAL A 102 -4.23 7.67 2.26
N ALA A 103 -4.97 7.02 1.37
CA ALA A 103 -4.76 5.64 0.96
C ALA A 103 -3.79 5.59 -0.22
N PHE A 104 -2.82 4.68 -0.17
CA PHE A 104 -1.89 4.39 -1.25
C PHE A 104 -2.27 3.06 -1.89
N LEU A 105 -2.35 3.02 -3.22
CA LEU A 105 -2.79 1.84 -3.97
C LEU A 105 -1.82 1.53 -5.11
N ASP A 106 -1.62 0.25 -5.38
CA ASP A 106 -0.98 -0.24 -6.60
C ASP A 106 -2.05 -0.81 -7.53
N GLY A 107 -2.42 -0.05 -8.56
CA GLY A 107 -3.68 -0.27 -9.26
C GLY A 107 -4.86 -0.17 -8.29
N ASP A 108 -5.59 -1.27 -8.12
CA ASP A 108 -6.70 -1.38 -7.16
C ASP A 108 -6.30 -2.02 -5.81
N GLU A 109 -5.07 -2.54 -5.68
CA GLU A 109 -4.59 -3.22 -4.48
C GLU A 109 -4.15 -2.19 -3.42
N PRO A 110 -4.75 -2.18 -2.21
CA PRO A 110 -4.35 -1.24 -1.17
C PRO A 110 -2.98 -1.61 -0.60
N LEU A 111 -2.03 -0.67 -0.67
CA LEU A 111 -0.70 -0.82 -0.07
C LEU A 111 -0.69 -0.38 1.40
N GLY A 112 -1.52 0.60 1.74
CA GLY A 112 -1.61 1.14 3.09
C GLY A 112 -2.40 2.43 3.17
N THR A 113 -2.64 2.90 4.39
CA THR A 113 -3.31 4.17 4.65
C THR A 113 -2.59 4.90 5.75
N LEU A 114 -2.31 6.19 5.54
CA LEU A 114 -1.64 7.05 6.50
C LEU A 114 -2.46 8.30 6.80
N THR A 115 -2.38 8.76 8.04
CA THR A 115 -2.95 10.04 8.45
C THR A 115 -2.05 11.19 8.00
N LEU A 116 -2.65 12.28 7.54
CA LEU A 116 -1.93 13.50 7.18
C LEU A 116 -1.38 14.20 8.44
N THR A 117 -0.14 14.68 8.34
CA THR A 117 0.48 15.61 9.28
C THR A 117 0.87 16.85 8.49
N ASP A 118 0.29 18.01 8.84
CA ASP A 118 0.46 19.26 8.10
C ASP A 118 0.19 19.13 6.58
N GLY A 119 -0.86 18.39 6.22
CA GLY A 119 -1.27 18.21 4.81
C GLY A 119 -0.39 17.21 4.06
N ARG A 120 0.55 16.55 4.73
CA ARG A 120 1.50 15.62 4.12
C ARG A 120 1.39 14.22 4.73
N ALA A 121 1.51 13.19 3.88
CA ALA A 121 1.73 11.81 4.29
C ALA A 121 3.00 11.27 3.62
N VAL A 122 3.89 10.70 4.44
CA VAL A 122 5.13 10.06 3.99
C VAL A 122 4.99 8.55 4.17
N PHE A 123 4.92 7.83 3.06
CA PHE A 123 4.70 6.40 3.01
C PHE A 123 5.93 5.69 2.47
N HIS A 124 6.45 4.72 3.21
CA HIS A 124 7.46 3.81 2.69
C HIS A 124 6.73 2.62 2.06
N THR A 125 7.02 2.34 0.78
CA THR A 125 6.38 1.22 0.10
C THR A 125 6.75 -0.08 0.80
N PRO A 126 5.82 -1.06 0.90
CA PRO A 126 6.21 -2.42 1.23
C PRO A 126 7.18 -2.95 0.16
N VAL A 127 7.80 -4.09 0.42
CA VAL A 127 8.54 -4.80 -0.64
C VAL A 127 7.54 -5.20 -1.73
N LEU A 128 7.64 -4.49 -2.86
CA LEU A 128 6.81 -4.73 -4.03
C LEU A 128 7.28 -5.98 -4.77
N ARG A 129 6.35 -6.62 -5.50
CA ARG A 129 6.68 -7.77 -6.34
C ARG A 129 7.59 -7.32 -7.49
N PRO A 130 8.37 -8.22 -8.10
CA PRO A 130 9.09 -7.88 -9.33
C PRO A 130 8.10 -7.55 -10.46
N GLY A 131 8.35 -6.47 -11.21
CA GLY A 131 7.48 -6.01 -12.29
C GLY A 131 7.22 -4.50 -12.26
N SER A 132 6.25 -4.07 -13.07
CA SER A 132 5.80 -2.67 -13.11
C SER A 132 4.59 -2.48 -12.22
N HIS A 133 4.63 -1.41 -11.42
CA HIS A 133 3.62 -0.99 -10.46
C HIS A 133 3.12 0.40 -10.82
N SER A 134 1.81 0.62 -10.69
CA SER A 134 1.16 1.89 -10.99
C SER A 134 0.58 2.45 -9.71
N ILE A 135 1.37 3.24 -9.00
CA ILE A 135 1.02 3.68 -7.66
C ILE A 135 0.19 4.97 -7.72
N THR A 136 -0.95 4.96 -7.05
CA THR A 136 -1.84 6.11 -6.88
C THR A 136 -2.03 6.42 -5.41
N ALA A 137 -2.41 7.67 -5.13
CA ALA A 137 -2.81 8.09 -3.80
C ALA A 137 -4.22 8.67 -3.84
N ARG A 138 -5.01 8.38 -2.81
CA ARG A 138 -6.37 8.88 -2.64
C ARG A 138 -6.54 9.48 -1.26
N TYR A 139 -6.85 10.76 -1.20
CA TYR A 139 -7.29 11.44 0.00
C TYR A 139 -8.78 11.16 0.23
N GLU A 140 -9.12 10.61 1.40
CA GLU A 140 -10.49 10.17 1.73
C GLU A 140 -11.44 11.33 2.11
N GLY A 141 -10.93 12.57 2.14
CA GLY A 141 -11.68 13.73 2.60
C GLY A 141 -11.68 13.88 4.11
N ALA A 142 -12.27 14.98 4.58
CA ALA A 142 -12.51 15.26 5.99
C ALA A 142 -13.80 16.09 6.14
N ALA A 143 -14.13 16.49 7.37
CA ALA A 143 -15.36 17.23 7.66
C ALA A 143 -15.55 18.47 6.76
N LEU A 144 -14.46 19.21 6.51
CA LEU A 144 -14.42 20.46 5.75
C LEU A 144 -13.79 20.33 4.35
N TYR A 145 -13.28 19.16 3.97
CA TYR A 145 -12.47 18.97 2.76
C TYR A 145 -13.03 17.83 1.91
N THR A 146 -13.16 18.05 0.60
CA THR A 146 -13.62 17.01 -0.33
C THR A 146 -12.50 15.99 -0.61
N PRO A 147 -12.85 14.71 -0.86
CA PRO A 147 -11.88 13.70 -1.30
C PRO A 147 -11.22 14.10 -2.62
N SER A 148 -9.98 13.68 -2.83
CA SER A 148 -9.23 13.89 -4.08
C SER A 148 -8.28 12.72 -4.35
N SER A 149 -7.83 12.60 -5.59
CA SER A 149 -6.86 11.58 -6.01
C SER A 149 -5.68 12.22 -6.74
N SER A 150 -4.53 11.56 -6.73
CA SER A 150 -3.39 11.96 -7.55
C SER A 150 -3.79 11.95 -9.04
N PRO A 151 -3.52 13.01 -9.82
CA PRO A 151 -3.98 13.11 -11.20
C PRO A 151 -3.28 12.12 -12.14
N GLU A 152 -2.02 11.79 -11.86
CA GLU A 152 -1.24 10.81 -12.61
C GLU A 152 -0.68 9.75 -11.66
N PRO A 153 -0.62 8.47 -12.08
CA PRO A 153 0.04 7.43 -11.31
C PRO A 153 1.56 7.57 -11.36
N VAL A 154 2.22 7.23 -10.26
CA VAL A 154 3.67 7.06 -10.22
C VAL A 154 4.01 5.65 -10.68
N ALA A 155 4.67 5.54 -11.84
CA ALA A 155 5.16 4.27 -12.34
C ALA A 155 6.44 3.86 -11.59
N VAL A 156 6.39 2.75 -10.88
CA VAL A 156 7.55 2.15 -10.20
C VAL A 156 7.86 0.81 -10.83
N THR A 157 9.12 0.57 -11.20
CA THR A 157 9.58 -0.71 -11.75
C THR A 157 10.50 -1.37 -10.75
N VAL A 158 10.20 -2.63 -10.42
CA VAL A 158 11.00 -3.46 -9.51
C VAL A 158 11.71 -4.52 -10.35
N GLY A 159 13.04 -4.43 -10.38
CA GLY A 159 13.91 -5.31 -11.12
C GLY A 159 14.84 -6.13 -10.24
N PHE A 160 15.86 -6.70 -10.90
CA PHE A 160 16.92 -7.47 -10.26
C PHE A 160 18.29 -6.92 -10.66
N SER A 161 19.23 -6.90 -9.72
CA SER A 161 20.63 -6.53 -9.97
C SER A 161 21.38 -7.57 -10.81
N ARG A 162 20.88 -8.82 -10.84
CA ARG A 162 21.43 -9.93 -11.62
C ARG A 162 20.42 -10.44 -12.64
N PRO A 163 20.89 -10.93 -13.81
CA PRO A 163 19.99 -11.57 -14.76
C PRO A 163 19.34 -12.81 -14.14
N CYS A 164 18.07 -13.05 -14.49
CA CYS A 164 17.37 -14.23 -14.00
C CYS A 164 18.07 -15.50 -14.47
N LEU A 165 18.32 -16.41 -13.53
CA LEU A 165 18.87 -17.71 -13.86
C LEU A 165 17.76 -18.57 -14.47
N THR A 166 18.09 -19.16 -15.62
CA THR A 166 17.28 -20.15 -16.33
C THR A 166 18.15 -21.37 -16.60
N GLY A 167 17.58 -22.57 -16.51
CA GLY A 167 18.31 -23.82 -16.72
C GLY A 167 19.00 -24.36 -15.46
N SER A 168 19.92 -25.31 -15.64
CA SER A 168 20.59 -26.01 -14.54
C SER A 168 21.91 -25.33 -14.13
N GLN A 169 22.07 -25.12 -12.85
CA GLN A 169 23.23 -24.55 -12.19
C GLN A 169 23.78 -25.56 -11.18
N GLU A 170 25.09 -25.73 -11.14
CA GLU A 170 25.77 -26.59 -10.18
C GLU A 170 26.70 -25.77 -9.30
N GLY A 171 26.78 -26.13 -8.02
CA GLY A 171 27.65 -25.49 -7.03
C GLY A 171 26.91 -24.59 -6.04
N PRO A 172 27.65 -23.87 -5.18
CA PRO A 172 27.06 -22.96 -4.21
C PRO A 172 26.47 -21.73 -4.90
N LEU A 173 25.25 -21.34 -4.51
CA LEU A 173 24.63 -20.08 -4.92
C LEU A 173 24.55 -19.13 -3.73
N THR A 174 25.28 -18.02 -3.79
CA THR A 174 25.25 -16.97 -2.77
C THR A 174 24.67 -15.68 -3.33
N VAL A 175 23.77 -15.06 -2.57
CA VAL A 175 23.22 -13.72 -2.82
C VAL A 175 23.63 -12.83 -1.65
N VAL A 176 24.41 -11.79 -1.93
CA VAL A 176 25.00 -10.90 -0.91
C VAL A 176 24.23 -9.59 -0.74
N ALA A 177 24.66 -8.75 0.19
CA ALA A 177 24.05 -7.45 0.48
C ALA A 177 23.91 -6.58 -0.78
N GLY A 178 22.72 -6.02 -1.00
CA GLY A 178 22.41 -5.18 -2.16
C GLY A 178 22.20 -5.95 -3.46
N GLU A 179 22.42 -7.28 -3.47
CA GLU A 179 22.06 -8.12 -4.60
C GLU A 179 20.62 -8.61 -4.51
N SER A 180 19.97 -8.66 -5.67
CA SER A 180 18.66 -9.27 -5.84
C SER A 180 18.73 -10.21 -7.04
N LEU A 181 18.30 -11.45 -6.87
CA LEU A 181 18.37 -12.50 -7.89
C LEU A 181 17.00 -13.11 -8.16
N CYS A 182 16.74 -13.44 -9.43
CA CYS A 182 15.59 -14.24 -9.84
C CYS A 182 15.99 -15.63 -10.35
N LEU A 183 15.15 -16.63 -10.06
CA LEU A 183 15.17 -17.94 -10.72
C LEU A 183 13.82 -18.18 -11.42
N GLY A 184 13.89 -18.40 -12.73
CA GLY A 184 12.71 -18.63 -13.57
C GLY A 184 12.22 -20.09 -13.54
N ALA A 185 11.07 -20.31 -14.18
CA ALA A 185 10.46 -21.63 -14.25
C ALA A 185 11.40 -22.66 -14.91
N GLY A 186 11.52 -23.83 -14.28
CA GLY A 186 12.40 -24.90 -14.74
C GLY A 186 13.88 -24.71 -14.43
N ALA A 187 14.27 -23.60 -13.79
CA ALA A 187 15.63 -23.45 -13.27
C ALA A 187 15.92 -24.51 -12.19
N ARG A 188 17.11 -25.11 -12.23
CA ARG A 188 17.55 -26.12 -11.27
C ARG A 188 18.83 -25.66 -10.61
N GLN A 189 18.83 -25.54 -9.29
CA GLN A 189 20.02 -25.25 -8.51
C GLN A 189 20.42 -26.50 -7.73
N SER A 190 21.58 -27.07 -8.06
CA SER A 190 22.15 -28.22 -7.37
C SER A 190 23.36 -27.77 -6.53
N GLY A 191 23.18 -27.73 -5.22
CA GLY A 191 24.16 -27.21 -4.26
C GLY A 191 23.52 -26.32 -3.20
N PRO A 192 24.31 -25.88 -2.20
CA PRO A 192 23.79 -25.04 -1.12
C PRO A 192 23.42 -23.65 -1.65
N VAL A 193 22.26 -23.15 -1.24
CA VAL A 193 21.81 -21.77 -1.47
C VAL A 193 21.97 -20.98 -0.18
N ARG A 194 22.65 -19.84 -0.25
CA ARG A 194 22.84 -18.92 0.86
C ARG A 194 22.42 -17.50 0.46
N ILE A 195 21.47 -16.94 1.20
CA ILE A 195 21.14 -15.52 1.14
C ILE A 195 21.73 -14.89 2.40
N GLU A 196 22.66 -13.97 2.19
CA GLU A 196 23.31 -13.22 3.27
C GLU A 196 22.51 -11.97 3.63
N PRO A 197 22.81 -11.33 4.79
CA PRO A 197 22.11 -10.14 5.22
C PRO A 197 22.13 -9.05 4.14
N GLY A 198 20.96 -8.49 3.83
CA GLY A 198 20.82 -7.49 2.77
C GLY A 198 20.56 -8.05 1.36
N GLY A 199 20.57 -9.38 1.16
CA GLY A 199 20.28 -10.02 -0.12
C GLY A 199 18.78 -10.28 -0.34
N ALA A 200 18.35 -10.38 -1.60
CA ALA A 200 16.97 -10.70 -1.96
C ALA A 200 16.88 -11.79 -3.04
N LEU A 201 15.91 -12.70 -2.92
CA LEU A 201 15.71 -13.79 -3.86
C LEU A 201 14.23 -13.97 -4.22
N ALA A 202 13.93 -14.04 -5.51
CA ALA A 202 12.63 -14.45 -6.01
C ALA A 202 12.78 -15.68 -6.92
N ALA A 203 12.08 -16.76 -6.61
CA ALA A 203 12.07 -17.95 -7.44
C ALA A 203 10.64 -18.37 -7.77
N SER A 204 10.41 -18.67 -9.05
CA SER A 204 9.12 -19.13 -9.54
C SER A 204 9.30 -20.41 -10.35
N GLY A 205 8.69 -21.52 -9.90
CA GLY A 205 8.75 -22.80 -10.60
C GLY A 205 10.16 -23.42 -10.69
N ALA A 206 11.08 -23.02 -9.82
CA ALA A 206 12.44 -23.53 -9.76
C ALA A 206 12.56 -24.76 -8.84
N SER A 207 13.61 -25.56 -9.03
CA SER A 207 13.94 -26.66 -8.12
C SER A 207 15.31 -26.45 -7.46
N PHE A 208 15.36 -26.62 -6.16
CA PHE A 208 16.57 -26.55 -5.34
C PHE A 208 16.88 -27.93 -4.79
N ASN A 209 18.09 -28.42 -5.02
CA ASN A 209 18.60 -29.64 -4.42
C ASN A 209 19.81 -29.28 -3.56
N GLY A 210 19.68 -29.43 -2.25
CA GLY A 210 20.69 -29.01 -1.27
C GLY A 210 20.11 -28.15 -0.14
N ARG A 211 20.98 -27.70 0.76
CA ARG A 211 20.60 -26.84 1.88
C ARG A 211 20.19 -25.46 1.36
N PHE A 212 19.06 -24.95 1.83
CA PHE A 212 18.62 -23.57 1.60
C PHE A 212 18.71 -22.78 2.90
N SER A 213 19.50 -21.71 2.91
CA SER A 213 19.70 -20.84 4.07
C SER A 213 19.48 -19.38 3.69
N ALA A 214 18.60 -18.69 4.40
CA ALA A 214 18.41 -17.25 4.28
C ALA A 214 18.55 -16.61 5.66
N GLU A 215 19.45 -15.64 5.79
CA GLU A 215 19.75 -14.97 7.04
C GLU A 215 19.80 -13.45 6.78
N GLY A 216 18.96 -12.67 7.47
CA GLY A 216 18.95 -11.21 7.28
C GLY A 216 18.49 -10.74 5.90
N ALA A 217 17.76 -11.57 5.14
CA ALA A 217 17.36 -11.23 3.78
C ALA A 217 16.40 -10.02 3.74
N LEU A 218 16.48 -9.22 2.68
CA LEU A 218 15.56 -8.11 2.43
C LEU A 218 14.22 -8.57 1.84
N ALA A 219 14.22 -9.68 1.11
CA ALA A 219 12.99 -10.30 0.62
C ALA A 219 13.27 -11.73 0.15
N LEU A 220 12.32 -12.62 0.40
CA LEU A 220 12.35 -13.99 -0.08
C LEU A 220 10.98 -14.38 -0.61
N SER A 221 10.88 -14.64 -1.91
CA SER A 221 9.67 -15.15 -2.55
C SER A 221 9.95 -16.45 -3.28
N LEU A 222 9.18 -17.48 -2.96
CA LEU A 222 9.36 -18.86 -3.43
C LEU A 222 7.99 -19.39 -3.87
N CYS A 223 7.63 -19.17 -5.14
CA CYS A 223 6.34 -19.59 -5.68
C CYS A 223 6.47 -20.87 -6.53
N GLY A 224 5.68 -21.90 -6.25
CA GLY A 224 5.71 -23.15 -7.03
C GLY A 224 7.06 -23.87 -7.05
N VAL A 225 7.93 -23.60 -6.05
CA VAL A 225 9.28 -24.15 -6.01
C VAL A 225 9.31 -25.54 -5.39
N ARG A 226 10.25 -26.38 -5.84
CA ARG A 226 10.53 -27.68 -5.21
C ARG A 226 11.86 -27.61 -4.49
N ILE A 227 11.88 -27.77 -3.18
CA ILE A 227 13.10 -27.78 -2.39
C ILE A 227 13.30 -29.18 -1.84
N ASP A 228 14.41 -29.80 -2.20
CA ASP A 228 14.87 -31.08 -1.67
C ASP A 228 16.11 -30.84 -0.80
N GLY A 229 15.89 -30.73 0.51
CA GLY A 229 16.90 -30.36 1.49
C GLY A 229 16.34 -29.55 2.66
N ALA A 230 17.20 -29.26 3.63
CA ALA A 230 16.85 -28.46 4.79
C ALA A 230 16.68 -26.98 4.42
N VAL A 231 15.58 -26.35 4.88
CA VAL A 231 15.29 -24.93 4.72
C VAL A 231 15.41 -24.22 6.06
N THR A 232 16.27 -23.21 6.11
CA THR A 232 16.46 -22.37 7.30
C THR A 232 16.30 -20.91 6.90
N VAL A 233 15.35 -20.21 7.49
CA VAL A 233 15.10 -18.78 7.26
C VAL A 233 15.11 -18.07 8.61
N ARG A 234 16.08 -17.16 8.80
CA ARG A 234 16.32 -16.49 10.07
C ARG A 234 16.50 -15.00 9.91
N GLU A 235 16.07 -14.26 10.92
CA GLU A 235 16.36 -12.82 11.08
C GLU A 235 16.02 -11.98 9.83
N THR A 236 15.09 -12.47 9.00
CA THR A 236 14.75 -11.81 7.74
C THR A 236 13.97 -10.53 8.06
N VAL A 237 14.38 -9.42 7.46
CA VAL A 237 13.78 -8.11 7.74
C VAL A 237 12.60 -7.81 6.83
N GLY A 238 12.59 -8.34 5.61
CA GLY A 238 11.44 -8.23 4.71
C GLY A 238 10.63 -9.51 4.60
N PRO A 239 9.67 -9.56 3.66
CA PRO A 239 8.69 -10.62 3.63
C PRO A 239 9.32 -11.94 3.20
N VAL A 240 8.92 -13.01 3.90
CA VAL A 240 9.19 -14.40 3.54
C VAL A 240 7.90 -15.01 3.01
N ILE A 241 7.84 -15.26 1.72
CA ILE A 241 6.65 -15.77 1.04
C ILE A 241 6.98 -17.10 0.37
N LEU A 242 6.28 -18.15 0.78
CA LEU A 242 6.20 -19.40 0.01
C LEU A 242 4.80 -19.48 -0.58
N CYS A 243 4.68 -19.39 -1.90
CA CYS A 243 3.39 -19.35 -2.59
C CYS A 243 2.93 -20.75 -2.97
N GLU A 244 1.69 -20.85 -3.43
CA GLU A 244 1.04 -22.12 -3.74
C GLU A 244 1.79 -22.97 -4.77
N GLY A 245 1.58 -24.28 -4.69
CA GLY A 245 2.17 -25.26 -5.61
C GLY A 245 3.62 -25.63 -5.29
N GLY A 246 4.17 -25.10 -4.19
CA GLY A 246 5.50 -25.46 -3.70
C GLY A 246 5.52 -26.78 -2.92
N SER A 247 6.68 -27.43 -2.90
CA SER A 247 6.94 -28.61 -2.05
C SER A 247 8.32 -28.53 -1.41
N VAL A 248 8.40 -28.77 -0.11
CA VAL A 248 9.66 -28.85 0.63
C VAL A 248 9.82 -30.26 1.22
N THR A 249 10.85 -30.96 0.79
CA THR A 249 11.25 -32.26 1.34
C THR A 249 12.44 -32.05 2.25
N GLY A 250 12.21 -32.09 3.56
CA GLY A 250 13.23 -31.79 4.57
C GLY A 250 12.70 -30.92 5.72
N PRO A 251 13.52 -30.67 6.75
CA PRO A 251 13.14 -29.81 7.86
C PRO A 251 13.05 -28.35 7.43
N VAL A 252 12.02 -27.66 7.92
CA VAL A 252 11.81 -26.21 7.71
C VAL A 252 11.88 -25.49 9.05
N THR A 253 12.78 -24.51 9.14
CA THR A 253 12.98 -23.69 10.34
C THR A 253 12.83 -22.22 9.99
N LEU A 254 11.87 -21.56 10.64
CA LEU A 254 11.54 -20.14 10.48
C LEU A 254 11.73 -19.44 11.82
N GLU A 255 12.81 -18.67 11.99
CA GLU A 255 13.15 -18.10 13.30
C GLU A 255 13.41 -16.58 13.24
N SER A 256 12.82 -15.84 14.19
CA SER A 256 13.08 -14.40 14.39
C SER A 256 12.90 -13.53 13.14
N ASN A 257 12.01 -13.90 12.21
CA ASN A 257 11.74 -13.10 11.02
C ASN A 257 10.78 -11.95 11.36
N ALA A 258 11.12 -10.73 10.94
CA ALA A 258 10.42 -9.49 11.29
C ALA A 258 9.56 -8.90 10.16
N GLY A 259 9.81 -9.29 8.91
CA GLY A 259 9.10 -8.76 7.75
C GLY A 259 7.80 -9.48 7.38
N GLY A 260 7.30 -10.34 8.26
CA GLY A 260 6.16 -11.22 7.99
C GLY A 260 6.57 -12.50 7.27
N THR A 261 5.85 -13.59 7.57
CA THR A 261 6.14 -14.90 7.00
C THR A 261 4.83 -15.57 6.63
N THR A 262 4.65 -15.84 5.34
CA THR A 262 3.43 -16.43 4.81
C THR A 262 3.79 -17.64 3.96
N LEU A 263 3.23 -18.79 4.31
CA LEU A 263 3.33 -20.00 3.52
C LEU A 263 1.91 -20.33 3.05
N SER A 264 1.67 -20.33 1.74
CA SER A 264 0.38 -20.65 1.15
C SER A 264 0.49 -21.91 0.30
N GLY A 265 -0.45 -22.84 0.47
CA GLY A 265 -0.63 -24.01 -0.40
C GLY A 265 0.64 -24.84 -0.65
N THR A 266 1.59 -24.83 0.28
CA THR A 266 2.88 -25.53 0.19
C THR A 266 2.79 -26.86 0.94
N THR A 267 3.36 -27.92 0.38
CA THR A 267 3.48 -29.22 1.06
C THR A 267 4.86 -29.37 1.70
N ILE A 268 4.91 -29.63 3.00
CA ILE A 268 6.16 -29.83 3.76
C ILE A 268 6.23 -31.29 4.23
N THR A 269 7.16 -32.03 3.65
CA THR A 269 7.49 -33.41 4.01
C THR A 269 8.69 -33.38 4.96
N GLY A 270 8.43 -32.98 6.21
CA GLY A 270 9.44 -32.82 7.27
C GLY A 270 8.89 -32.04 8.46
N PRO A 271 9.68 -31.87 9.53
CA PRO A 271 9.28 -31.05 10.68
C PRO A 271 9.25 -29.57 10.29
N LEU A 272 8.25 -28.84 10.80
CA LEU A 272 8.13 -27.39 10.67
C LEU A 272 8.30 -26.73 12.04
N ARG A 273 9.32 -25.91 12.20
CA ARG A 273 9.57 -25.13 13.43
C ARG A 273 9.47 -23.64 13.15
N CYS A 274 8.69 -22.95 13.98
CA CYS A 274 8.57 -21.50 13.93
C CYS A 274 8.70 -20.87 15.30
N GLU A 275 9.67 -19.97 15.48
CA GLU A 275 9.96 -19.36 16.78
C GLU A 275 10.37 -17.90 16.64
N GLY A 276 9.86 -17.03 17.51
CA GLY A 276 10.28 -15.62 17.57
C GLY A 276 9.88 -14.74 16.37
N ASN A 277 9.13 -15.25 15.39
CA ASN A 277 8.71 -14.48 14.21
C ASN A 277 7.67 -13.41 14.60
N ARG A 278 7.73 -12.25 13.96
CA ARG A 278 6.83 -11.13 14.16
C ARG A 278 6.46 -10.52 12.80
N PRO A 279 5.17 -10.48 12.42
CA PRO A 279 4.05 -11.22 13.01
C PRO A 279 4.25 -12.74 13.01
N ALA A 280 3.39 -13.48 13.72
CA ALA A 280 3.42 -14.95 13.70
C ALA A 280 3.17 -15.46 12.26
N PRO A 281 3.77 -16.60 11.86
CA PRO A 281 3.66 -17.05 10.48
C PRO A 281 2.24 -17.45 10.10
N GLU A 282 1.81 -17.03 8.92
CA GLU A 282 0.51 -17.38 8.35
C GLU A 282 0.65 -18.63 7.46
N LEU A 283 -0.20 -19.63 7.67
CA LEU A 283 -0.11 -20.94 7.00
C LEU A 283 -1.37 -21.36 6.22
N PRO A 284 -1.96 -20.51 5.35
CA PRO A 284 -3.16 -20.88 4.59
C PRO A 284 -2.91 -22.09 3.67
N GLY A 285 -3.71 -23.15 3.84
CA GLY A 285 -3.64 -24.33 2.96
C GLY A 285 -2.33 -25.12 3.02
N VAL A 286 -1.47 -24.89 4.01
CA VAL A 286 -0.19 -25.61 4.15
C VAL A 286 -0.42 -27.02 4.69
N ILE A 287 0.11 -28.01 3.98
CA ILE A 287 0.08 -29.41 4.39
C ILE A 287 1.44 -29.76 4.97
N VAL A 288 1.49 -30.12 6.26
CA VAL A 288 2.74 -30.56 6.91
C VAL A 288 2.57 -32.01 7.31
N GLN A 289 3.43 -32.89 6.80
CA GLN A 289 3.40 -34.32 7.12
C GLN A 289 4.21 -34.66 8.38
N GLY A 290 5.15 -33.80 8.77
CA GLY A 290 5.92 -33.92 10.01
C GLY A 290 5.34 -33.13 11.20
N PRO A 291 6.04 -33.14 12.35
CA PRO A 291 5.60 -32.39 13.54
C PRO A 291 5.74 -30.88 13.35
N ARG A 292 4.83 -30.13 14.01
CA ARG A 292 4.81 -28.66 14.06
C ARG A 292 5.25 -28.14 15.43
N PHE A 293 6.07 -27.09 15.44
CA PHE A 293 6.61 -26.49 16.68
C PHE A 293 6.39 -24.97 16.75
N GLY A 294 6.29 -24.48 17.98
CA GLY A 294 6.21 -23.05 18.30
C GLY A 294 4.98 -22.38 17.69
N GLN A 295 5.21 -21.27 16.96
CA GLN A 295 4.18 -20.42 16.38
C GLN A 295 3.44 -21.07 15.19
N CYS A 296 3.95 -22.17 14.64
CA CYS A 296 3.35 -22.87 13.50
C CYS A 296 2.50 -24.08 13.91
N ARG A 297 2.12 -24.18 15.19
CA ARG A 297 1.22 -25.22 15.69
C ARG A 297 -0.23 -24.96 15.28
#